data_AF-A0AAT9QKA4-F1
#
_entry.id   AF-A0AAT9QKA4-F1
#
_cell.length_a   1.000
_cell.length_b   1.000
_cell.length_c   1.000
_cell.angle_alpha   90.00
_cell.angle_beta   90.00
_cell.angle_gamma   90.00
#
_symmetry.space_group_name_H-M   'P 1'
#
loop_
_entity.id
_entity.type
_entity.pdbx_description
1 polymer ?
#
loop_
_entity_poly.entity_id
_entity_poly.type
_entity_poly.pdbx_seq_one_letter_code
_entity_poly.pdbx_strand_id
1 'polypeptide(L)'
;MAGLNRRRFLQLSAAGAAGTAISQMMGQSIARAAEISANRATGSIKDVEHVVIFMQENRAFDHYFGTLKGVRGFSDPHPAVLPSGKDSFHQANATREVTPFHPDAPNLGMQFMEDLDHSWKLTHEAFNNGKYDKWLPEKTDATMAFYGRQDIPFHFSLADAFTVCDQYHCSVLGPTDPNRYYMFAGGDDPDRKGGGPDLWNGEKGYWWSTYPEEPGESRRELEGLPGHWRGPRSGAL
;
A
#
# COMPACT_ATOMS: atom_id res chain seq x y z
N MET A 1 -5.82 27.83 20.65
CA MET A 1 -6.36 26.88 19.63
C MET A 1 -6.24 25.47 20.19
N ALA A 2 -7.34 24.72 20.33
CA ALA A 2 -7.29 23.37 20.88
C ALA A 2 -6.78 22.39 19.83
N GLY A 3 -5.65 21.72 20.11
CA GLY A 3 -5.06 20.72 19.21
C GLY A 3 -5.92 19.48 19.03
N LEU A 4 -5.73 18.78 17.91
CA LEU A 4 -6.40 17.51 17.64
C LEU A 4 -5.92 16.47 18.67
N ASN A 5 -6.86 15.87 19.41
CA ASN A 5 -6.59 14.70 20.23
C ASN A 5 -7.52 13.55 19.83
N ARG A 6 -7.14 12.31 20.18
CA ARG A 6 -7.88 11.08 19.84
C ARG A 6 -9.38 11.17 20.15
N ARG A 7 -9.74 11.79 21.29
CA ARG A 7 -11.13 11.95 21.74
C ARG A 7 -11.91 12.90 20.84
N ARG A 8 -11.30 14.04 20.47
CA ARG A 8 -11.90 15.04 19.57
C ARG A 8 -12.12 14.48 18.16
N PHE A 9 -11.18 13.65 17.67
CA PHE A 9 -11.31 12.95 16.39
C PHE A 9 -12.54 12.02 16.39
N LEU A 10 -12.62 11.09 17.35
CA LEU A 10 -13.74 10.13 17.44
C LEU A 10 -15.11 10.80 17.62
N GLN A 11 -15.17 11.92 18.35
CA GLN A 11 -16.39 12.71 18.53
C GLN A 11 -16.87 13.37 17.23
N LEU A 12 -15.95 13.81 16.38
CA LEU A 12 -16.29 14.37 15.09
C LEU A 12 -16.75 13.27 14.12
N SER A 13 -16.09 12.10 14.10
CA SER A 13 -16.44 11.00 13.20
C SER A 13 -17.85 10.44 13.38
N ALA A 14 -18.45 10.57 14.56
CA ALA A 14 -19.76 9.98 14.89
C ALA A 14 -20.99 10.80 14.41
N ALA A 15 -20.81 12.04 13.98
CA ALA A 15 -21.91 12.89 13.52
C ALA A 15 -21.82 13.05 11.99
N GLY A 16 -22.70 12.41 11.22
CA GLY A 16 -22.63 12.28 9.74
C GLY A 16 -22.49 13.55 8.88
N ALA A 17 -22.46 14.76 9.47
CA ALA A 17 -22.05 16.02 8.81
C ALA A 17 -20.52 16.28 8.84
N ALA A 18 -19.73 15.35 9.41
CA ALA A 18 -18.32 15.57 9.74
C ALA A 18 -17.31 15.33 8.61
N GLY A 19 -17.71 14.84 7.44
CA GLY A 19 -16.78 14.59 6.33
C GLY A 19 -16.00 15.84 5.88
N THR A 20 -16.68 16.99 5.78
CA THR A 20 -16.06 18.27 5.39
C THR A 20 -15.21 18.88 6.49
N ALA A 21 -15.68 18.84 7.74
CA ALA A 21 -14.92 19.33 8.90
C ALA A 21 -13.66 18.48 9.16
N ILE A 22 -13.75 17.15 9.07
CA ILE A 22 -12.60 16.25 9.19
C ILE A 22 -11.64 16.47 8.04
N SER A 23 -12.11 16.61 6.80
CA SER A 23 -11.26 16.90 5.63
C SER A 23 -10.50 18.23 5.79
N GLN A 24 -11.18 19.31 6.20
CA GLN A 24 -10.54 20.61 6.46
C GLN A 24 -9.51 20.53 7.60
N MET A 25 -9.84 19.83 8.69
CA MET A 25 -8.95 19.68 9.84
C MET A 25 -7.75 18.75 9.56
N MET A 26 -7.95 17.72 8.74
CA MET A 26 -6.88 16.86 8.24
C MET A 26 -5.94 17.65 7.33
N GLY A 27 -6.47 18.49 6.44
CA GLY A 27 -5.67 19.42 5.64
C GLY A 27 -4.79 20.33 6.48
N GLN A 28 -5.31 20.87 7.59
CA GLN A 28 -4.50 21.67 8.54
C GLN A 28 -3.40 20.87 9.24
N SER A 29 -3.63 19.57 9.51
CA SER A 29 -2.60 18.73 10.13
C SER A 29 -1.48 18.40 9.16
N ILE A 30 -1.82 18.15 7.89
CA ILE A 30 -0.85 17.97 6.79
C ILE A 30 -0.06 19.26 6.56
N ALA A 31 -0.72 20.42 6.47
CA ALA A 31 -0.04 21.71 6.29
C ALA A 31 0.95 22.00 7.41
N ARG A 32 0.54 21.83 8.67
CA ARG A 32 1.44 21.98 9.83
C ARG A 32 2.62 21.02 9.77
N ALA A 33 2.40 19.78 9.35
CA ALA A 33 3.48 18.81 9.21
C ALA A 33 4.47 19.22 8.10
N ALA A 34 3.98 19.74 6.97
CA ALA A 34 4.82 20.23 5.87
C ALA A 34 5.63 21.49 6.25
N GLU A 35 5.17 22.29 7.22
CA GLU A 35 5.88 23.45 7.75
C GLU A 35 7.04 23.08 8.71
N ILE A 36 7.08 21.84 9.22
CA ILE A 36 8.15 21.40 10.11
C ILE A 36 9.45 21.34 9.31
N SER A 37 10.40 22.19 9.67
CA SER A 37 11.73 22.16 9.09
C SER A 37 12.42 20.84 9.43
N ALA A 38 12.98 20.16 8.43
CA ALA A 38 13.75 18.95 8.64
C ALA A 38 14.94 19.23 9.57
N ASN A 39 15.15 18.37 10.57
CA ASN A 39 16.39 18.38 11.34
C ASN A 39 17.55 17.99 10.41
N ARG A 40 18.58 18.83 10.35
CA ARG A 40 19.75 18.64 9.47
C ARG A 40 21.05 18.80 10.24
N ALA A 41 21.10 18.28 11.47
CA ALA A 41 22.30 18.33 12.30
C ALA A 41 23.52 17.69 11.61
N THR A 42 23.32 16.58 10.89
CA THR A 42 24.37 15.89 10.12
C THR A 42 24.11 15.87 8.62
N GLY A 43 22.87 16.11 8.18
CA GLY A 43 22.44 15.97 6.79
C GLY A 43 22.36 14.52 6.32
N SER A 44 22.31 13.56 7.25
CA SER A 44 22.29 12.13 6.98
C SER A 44 21.06 11.46 7.62
N ILE A 45 20.84 10.16 7.33
CA ILE A 45 19.75 9.38 7.94
C ILE A 45 19.82 9.36 9.48
N LYS A 46 20.98 9.66 10.07
CA LYS A 46 21.17 9.77 11.53
C LYS A 46 20.34 10.89 12.17
N ASP A 47 19.88 11.86 11.37
CA ASP A 47 19.00 12.93 11.85
C ASP A 47 17.53 12.48 11.99
N VAL A 48 17.19 11.27 11.54
CA VAL A 48 15.85 10.68 11.69
C VAL A 48 15.78 9.87 12.98
N GLU A 49 15.01 10.37 13.93
CA GLU A 49 14.84 9.74 15.26
C GLU A 49 13.75 8.65 15.27
N HIS A 50 12.72 8.82 14.44
CA HIS A 50 11.56 7.94 14.42
C HIS A 50 11.10 7.67 12.99
N VAL A 51 10.87 6.40 12.69
CA VAL A 51 10.21 5.95 11.47
C VAL A 51 8.92 5.27 11.88
N VAL A 52 7.79 5.76 11.37
CA VAL A 52 6.48 5.14 11.56
C VAL A 52 6.07 4.56 10.21
N ILE A 53 5.86 3.24 10.17
CA ILE A 53 5.46 2.53 8.96
C ILE A 53 3.98 2.17 9.09
N PHE A 54 3.18 2.60 8.13
CA PHE A 54 1.75 2.28 8.05
C PHE A 54 1.49 1.44 6.80
N MET A 55 1.19 0.16 6.99
CA MET A 55 0.88 -0.77 5.89
C MET A 55 -0.63 -0.80 5.67
N GLN A 56 -1.05 -0.33 4.49
CA GLN A 56 -2.45 -0.44 4.04
C GLN A 56 -2.68 -1.76 3.30
N GLU A 57 -3.95 -2.09 3.06
CA GLU A 57 -4.37 -3.32 2.37
C GLU A 57 -4.94 -3.06 0.98
N ASN A 58 -4.72 -4.04 0.09
CA ASN A 58 -5.53 -4.41 -1.08
C ASN A 58 -5.86 -3.27 -2.07
N ARG A 59 -4.98 -2.29 -2.24
CA ARG A 59 -5.17 -1.20 -3.21
C ARG A 59 -3.89 -0.95 -4.01
N ALA A 60 -4.02 -1.06 -5.33
CA ALA A 60 -2.93 -0.73 -6.26
C ALA A 60 -2.68 0.78 -6.29
N PHE A 61 -1.49 1.18 -6.71
CA PHE A 61 -1.12 2.60 -6.84
C PHE A 61 -2.09 3.35 -7.73
N ASP A 62 -2.37 2.84 -8.94
CA ASP A 62 -3.25 3.49 -9.91
C ASP A 62 -4.69 3.62 -9.43
N HIS A 63 -5.12 2.73 -8.52
CA HIS A 63 -6.43 2.81 -7.90
C HIS A 63 -6.58 4.05 -7.01
N TYR A 64 -5.51 4.51 -6.36
CA TYR A 64 -5.52 5.73 -5.53
C TYR A 64 -5.05 6.95 -6.31
N PHE A 65 -3.98 6.81 -7.09
CA PHE A 65 -3.18 7.93 -7.58
C PHE A 65 -2.96 7.90 -9.10
N GLY A 66 -3.65 7.03 -9.85
CA GLY A 66 -3.52 7.00 -11.31
C GLY A 66 -3.88 8.32 -12.00
N THR A 67 -4.67 9.17 -11.32
CA THR A 67 -5.03 10.53 -11.77
C THR A 67 -4.17 11.65 -11.16
N LEU A 68 -3.21 11.31 -10.27
CA LEU A 68 -2.35 12.30 -9.61
C LEU A 68 -1.40 12.93 -10.63
N LYS A 69 -1.26 14.26 -10.60
CA LYS A 69 -0.35 14.97 -11.50
C LYS A 69 1.10 14.66 -11.14
N GLY A 70 1.90 14.29 -12.13
CA GLY A 70 3.36 14.11 -12.00
C GLY A 70 3.80 12.67 -11.74
N VAL A 71 2.86 11.73 -11.60
CA VAL A 71 3.16 10.30 -11.53
C VAL A 71 3.03 9.66 -12.91
N ARG A 72 3.64 8.50 -13.09
CA ARG A 72 3.40 7.63 -14.26
C ARG A 72 2.05 6.89 -14.14
N GLY A 73 0.96 7.65 -14.24
CA GLY A 73 -0.42 7.16 -14.14
C GLY A 73 -1.15 7.14 -15.50
N PHE A 74 -2.46 7.36 -15.49
CA PHE A 74 -3.33 7.26 -16.67
C PHE A 74 -3.04 8.30 -17.77
N SER A 75 -2.23 9.31 -17.47
CA SER A 75 -1.78 10.32 -18.45
C SER A 75 -0.28 10.22 -18.74
N ASP A 76 0.37 9.09 -18.41
CA ASP A 76 1.76 8.84 -18.81
C ASP A 76 1.86 8.90 -20.35
N PRO A 77 2.74 9.74 -20.92
CA PRO A 77 2.97 9.76 -22.36
C PRO A 77 3.69 8.51 -22.89
N HIS A 78 4.26 7.67 -22.03
CA HIS A 78 5.01 6.46 -22.42
C HIS A 78 4.55 5.22 -21.63
N PRO A 79 3.26 4.85 -21.69
CA PRO A 79 2.76 3.69 -20.98
C PRO A 79 3.32 2.41 -21.61
N ALA A 80 3.35 1.31 -20.83
CA ALA A 80 3.76 0.01 -21.35
C ALA A 80 2.81 -0.44 -22.47
N VAL A 81 3.36 -0.98 -23.56
CA VAL A 81 2.57 -1.46 -24.69
C VAL A 81 2.32 -2.95 -24.53
N LEU A 82 1.03 -3.34 -24.54
CA LEU A 82 0.59 -4.73 -24.47
C LEU A 82 0.80 -5.44 -25.82
N PRO A 83 0.75 -6.78 -25.86
CA PRO A 83 0.78 -7.53 -27.12
C PRO A 83 -0.31 -7.14 -28.13
N SER A 84 -1.40 -6.54 -27.67
CA SER A 84 -2.47 -5.97 -28.52
C SER A 84 -2.03 -4.73 -29.30
N GLY A 85 -0.88 -4.13 -28.97
CA GLY A 85 -0.40 -2.86 -29.53
C GLY A 85 -1.01 -1.62 -28.86
N LYS A 86 -1.89 -1.79 -27.88
CA LYS A 86 -2.44 -0.71 -27.05
C LYS A 86 -1.64 -0.54 -25.77
N ASP A 87 -1.83 0.57 -25.09
CA ASP A 87 -1.21 0.77 -23.79
C ASP A 87 -1.79 -0.15 -22.70
N SER A 88 -1.08 -0.25 -21.58
CA SER A 88 -1.40 -1.13 -20.45
C SER A 88 -2.74 -0.82 -19.77
N PHE A 89 -3.32 0.36 -20.01
CA PHE A 89 -4.63 0.73 -19.49
C PHE A 89 -5.78 0.25 -20.38
N HIS A 90 -5.52 -0.31 -21.56
CA HIS A 90 -6.52 -0.97 -22.39
C HIS A 90 -6.55 -2.48 -22.12
N GLN A 91 -7.20 -2.88 -21.02
CA GLN A 91 -7.36 -4.30 -20.66
C GLN A 91 -8.63 -4.89 -21.27
N ALA A 92 -8.63 -6.18 -21.61
CA ALA A 92 -9.77 -6.81 -22.25
C ALA A 92 -10.08 -8.20 -21.67
N ASN A 93 -11.36 -8.56 -21.72
CA ASN A 93 -11.83 -9.93 -21.57
C ASN A 93 -12.37 -10.45 -22.91
N ALA A 94 -12.97 -11.65 -22.90
CA ALA A 94 -13.50 -12.29 -24.11
C ALA A 94 -14.63 -11.50 -24.81
N THR A 95 -15.25 -10.54 -24.11
CA THR A 95 -16.44 -9.83 -24.58
C THR A 95 -16.20 -8.35 -24.86
N ARG A 96 -15.27 -7.71 -24.14
CA ARG A 96 -15.06 -6.26 -24.22
C ARG A 96 -13.67 -5.85 -23.73
N GLU A 97 -13.28 -4.66 -24.17
CA GLU A 97 -12.19 -3.87 -23.59
C GLU A 97 -12.75 -2.91 -22.52
N VAL A 98 -11.94 -2.65 -21.49
CA VAL A 98 -12.21 -1.72 -20.39
C VAL A 98 -10.96 -0.89 -20.14
N THR A 99 -11.16 0.42 -20.13
CA THR A 99 -10.16 1.42 -19.71
C THR A 99 -10.39 1.84 -18.27
N PRO A 100 -9.45 2.53 -17.60
CA PRO A 100 -9.65 3.05 -16.26
C PRO A 100 -10.96 3.83 -16.16
N PHE A 101 -11.74 3.57 -15.12
CA PHE A 101 -13.00 4.27 -14.90
C PHE A 101 -13.18 4.64 -13.43
N HIS A 102 -13.83 5.79 -13.21
CA HIS A 102 -14.31 6.20 -11.90
C HIS A 102 -15.73 5.63 -11.72
N PRO A 103 -16.00 4.78 -10.71
CA PRO A 103 -17.34 4.28 -10.45
C PRO A 103 -18.31 5.43 -10.13
N ASP A 104 -19.48 5.43 -10.78
CA ASP A 104 -20.54 6.40 -10.52
C ASP A 104 -21.29 6.06 -9.22
N ALA A 105 -20.71 6.48 -8.10
CA ALA A 105 -21.31 6.30 -6.78
C ALA A 105 -21.09 7.54 -5.89
N PRO A 106 -22.11 7.98 -5.13
CA PRO A 106 -21.98 9.11 -4.22
C PRO A 106 -21.10 8.73 -3.01
N ASN A 107 -20.10 9.55 -2.69
CA ASN A 107 -19.16 9.30 -1.59
C ASN A 107 -18.40 7.98 -1.74
N LEU A 108 -17.91 7.67 -2.95
CA LEU A 108 -17.26 6.39 -3.28
C LEU A 108 -16.18 5.96 -2.28
N GLY A 109 -15.34 6.90 -1.80
CA GLY A 109 -14.29 6.60 -0.81
C GLY A 109 -14.79 6.19 0.59
N MET A 110 -16.10 6.29 0.84
CA MET A 110 -16.77 5.83 2.06
C MET A 110 -17.62 4.57 1.83
N GLN A 111 -17.63 4.04 0.61
CA GLN A 111 -18.39 2.85 0.26
C GLN A 111 -17.51 1.60 0.26
N PHE A 112 -18.16 0.45 0.45
CA PHE A 112 -17.52 -0.82 0.21
C PHE A 112 -17.33 -1.01 -1.30
N MET A 113 -16.08 -1.06 -1.73
CA MET A 113 -15.72 -1.55 -3.06
C MET A 113 -15.29 -3.01 -2.93
N GLU A 114 -16.00 -3.89 -3.64
CA GLU A 114 -15.73 -5.33 -3.66
C GLU A 114 -14.24 -5.59 -3.91
N ASP A 115 -13.69 -6.50 -3.10
CA ASP A 115 -12.29 -6.87 -3.21
C ASP A 115 -12.06 -7.77 -4.41
N LEU A 116 -10.86 -7.69 -4.99
CA LEU A 116 -10.45 -8.57 -6.06
C LEU A 116 -9.75 -9.80 -5.50
N ASP A 117 -9.64 -10.86 -6.29
CA ASP A 117 -8.76 -11.97 -5.90
C ASP A 117 -7.30 -11.47 -5.85
N HIS A 118 -6.62 -11.69 -4.72
CA HIS A 118 -5.20 -11.37 -4.54
C HIS A 118 -4.36 -12.62 -4.34
N SER A 119 -4.88 -13.80 -4.69
CA SER A 119 -4.16 -15.06 -4.55
C SER A 119 -2.89 -15.03 -5.42
N TRP A 120 -1.88 -15.80 -4.99
CA TRP A 120 -0.70 -16.04 -5.80
C TRP A 120 -1.09 -16.50 -7.22
N LYS A 121 -2.02 -17.46 -7.32
CA LYS A 121 -2.40 -18.09 -8.58
C LYS A 121 -3.00 -17.07 -9.56
N LEU A 122 -4.13 -16.44 -9.23
CA LEU A 122 -4.81 -15.57 -10.21
C LEU A 122 -4.02 -14.28 -10.46
N THR A 123 -3.20 -13.82 -9.50
CA THR A 123 -2.32 -12.68 -9.73
C THR A 123 -1.21 -13.00 -10.73
N HIS A 124 -0.62 -14.20 -10.68
CA HIS A 124 0.36 -14.62 -11.69
C HIS A 124 -0.28 -14.92 -13.04
N GLU A 125 -1.49 -15.48 -13.07
CA GLU A 125 -2.26 -15.67 -14.30
C GLU A 125 -2.59 -14.32 -14.95
N ALA A 126 -2.99 -13.32 -14.16
CA ALA A 126 -3.25 -11.95 -14.63
C ALA A 126 -1.99 -11.26 -15.17
N PHE A 127 -0.86 -11.41 -14.46
CA PHE A 127 0.44 -10.87 -14.88
C PHE A 127 0.95 -11.51 -16.19
N ASN A 128 0.57 -12.76 -16.44
CA ASN A 128 0.79 -13.49 -17.69
C ASN A 128 2.25 -13.44 -18.20
N ASN A 129 3.20 -13.83 -17.36
CA ASN A 129 4.64 -13.82 -17.68
C ASN A 129 5.15 -12.46 -18.19
N GLY A 130 4.63 -11.36 -17.64
CA GLY A 130 5.02 -10.00 -18.00
C GLY A 130 4.29 -9.42 -19.21
N LYS A 131 3.37 -10.16 -19.84
CA LYS A 131 2.51 -9.64 -20.90
C LYS A 131 1.47 -8.64 -20.38
N TYR A 132 1.10 -8.76 -19.11
CA TYR A 132 0.27 -7.78 -18.39
C TYR A 132 -1.11 -7.53 -19.03
N ASP A 133 -1.70 -8.55 -19.66
CA ASP A 133 -2.89 -8.46 -20.52
C ASP A 133 -4.07 -9.37 -20.07
N LYS A 134 -3.97 -9.95 -18.87
CA LYS A 134 -4.97 -10.90 -18.33
C LYS A 134 -5.66 -10.45 -17.05
N TRP A 135 -5.61 -9.16 -16.72
CA TRP A 135 -6.21 -8.66 -15.48
C TRP A 135 -7.72 -8.86 -15.41
N LEU A 136 -8.44 -8.58 -16.50
CA LEU A 136 -9.90 -8.76 -16.53
C LEU A 136 -10.34 -10.23 -16.51
N PRO A 137 -9.78 -11.14 -17.35
CA PRO A 137 -10.14 -12.56 -17.35
C PRO A 137 -9.92 -13.26 -16.01
N GLU A 138 -8.84 -12.94 -15.31
CA GLU A 138 -8.45 -13.64 -14.07
C GLU A 138 -8.94 -12.90 -12.80
N LYS A 139 -9.46 -11.68 -12.96
CA LYS A 139 -10.11 -10.91 -11.89
C LYS A 139 -11.48 -10.44 -12.38
N THR A 140 -11.70 -9.13 -12.50
CA THR A 140 -12.92 -8.54 -13.03
C THR A 140 -12.65 -7.17 -13.65
N ASP A 141 -13.67 -6.56 -14.28
CA ASP A 141 -13.64 -5.18 -14.75
C ASP A 141 -13.26 -4.18 -13.63
N ALA A 142 -13.53 -4.50 -12.35
CA ALA A 142 -13.20 -3.64 -11.22
C ALA A 142 -11.69 -3.46 -11.00
N THR A 143 -10.84 -4.26 -11.67
CA THR A 143 -9.39 -4.00 -11.79
C THR A 143 -9.09 -2.61 -12.35
N MET A 144 -9.97 -2.11 -13.22
CA MET A 144 -9.82 -0.81 -13.88
C MET A 144 -10.51 0.33 -13.12
N ALA A 145 -11.14 0.05 -11.97
CA ALA A 145 -11.75 1.09 -11.16
C ALA A 145 -10.68 1.94 -10.47
N PHE A 146 -10.91 3.25 -10.31
CA PHE A 146 -10.03 4.13 -9.55
C PHE A 146 -10.80 5.16 -8.72
N TYR A 147 -10.15 5.69 -7.68
CA TYR A 147 -10.61 6.85 -6.93
C TYR A 147 -10.12 8.16 -7.54
N GLY A 148 -10.99 9.15 -7.56
CA GLY A 148 -10.63 10.54 -7.77
C GLY A 148 -10.23 11.23 -6.47
N ARG A 149 -9.64 12.42 -6.61
CA ARG A 149 -9.23 13.28 -5.49
C ARG A 149 -10.37 13.57 -4.50
N GLN A 150 -11.59 13.71 -5.00
CA GLN A 150 -12.79 13.98 -4.20
C GLN A 150 -13.20 12.79 -3.33
N ASP A 151 -12.82 11.56 -3.69
CA ASP A 151 -13.22 10.36 -2.95
C ASP A 151 -12.29 10.12 -1.76
N ILE A 152 -10.99 10.36 -1.95
CA ILE A 152 -9.94 10.16 -0.93
C ILE A 152 -9.08 11.43 -0.74
N PRO A 153 -9.68 12.57 -0.38
CA PRO A 153 -8.98 13.87 -0.36
C PRO A 153 -7.81 13.93 0.61
N PHE A 154 -7.85 13.14 1.69
CA PHE A 154 -6.72 13.01 2.62
C PHE A 154 -5.47 12.42 1.95
N HIS A 155 -5.64 11.34 1.19
CA HIS A 155 -4.54 10.65 0.51
C HIS A 155 -3.89 11.55 -0.55
N PHE A 156 -4.71 12.23 -1.36
CA PHE A 156 -4.19 13.19 -2.33
C PHE A 156 -3.50 14.39 -1.67
N SER A 157 -4.02 14.89 -0.55
CA SER A 157 -3.37 15.98 0.18
C SER A 157 -2.00 15.56 0.76
N LEU A 158 -1.86 14.32 1.22
CA LEU A 158 -0.57 13.77 1.64
C LEU A 158 0.39 13.67 0.46
N ALA A 159 -0.06 13.15 -0.68
CA ALA A 159 0.76 13.00 -1.87
C ALA A 159 1.19 14.35 -2.49
N ASP A 160 0.37 15.40 -2.37
CA ASP A 160 0.74 16.75 -2.82
C ASP A 160 1.79 17.41 -1.90
N ALA A 161 1.74 17.12 -0.60
CA ALA A 161 2.59 17.77 0.40
C ALA A 161 3.94 17.07 0.60
N PHE A 162 4.00 15.77 0.34
CA PHE A 162 5.16 14.92 0.63
C PHE A 162 5.59 14.09 -0.58
N THR A 163 6.68 13.34 -0.42
CA THR A 163 7.20 12.47 -1.47
C THR A 163 6.27 11.29 -1.72
N VAL A 164 5.99 11.03 -3.00
CA VAL A 164 5.35 9.80 -3.49
C VAL A 164 6.36 8.97 -4.28
N CYS A 165 6.33 7.65 -4.10
CA CYS A 165 7.14 6.70 -4.86
C CYS A 165 6.25 5.97 -5.88
N ASP A 166 6.20 6.45 -7.13
CA ASP A 166 5.37 5.90 -8.20
C ASP A 166 5.99 4.68 -8.93
N GLN A 167 7.08 4.14 -8.37
CA GLN A 167 7.75 2.91 -8.79
C GLN A 167 8.03 1.98 -7.60
N TYR A 168 7.10 1.97 -6.63
CA TYR A 168 7.14 1.09 -5.46
C TYR A 168 6.26 -0.13 -5.69
N HIS A 169 6.86 -1.32 -5.66
CA HIS A 169 6.16 -2.58 -5.95
C HIS A 169 6.11 -3.48 -4.71
N CYS A 170 5.09 -4.32 -4.64
CA CYS A 170 5.04 -5.42 -3.69
C CYS A 170 6.25 -6.35 -3.88
N SER A 171 6.76 -6.91 -2.79
CA SER A 171 7.84 -7.90 -2.85
C SER A 171 7.37 -9.20 -3.50
N VAL A 172 6.09 -9.53 -3.34
CA VAL A 172 5.46 -10.73 -3.91
C VAL A 172 4.16 -10.35 -4.63
N LEU A 173 4.00 -10.86 -5.86
CA LEU A 173 2.73 -10.84 -6.59
C LEU A 173 1.75 -11.85 -5.97
N GLY A 174 1.11 -11.46 -4.89
CA GLY A 174 0.26 -12.36 -4.11
C GLY A 174 -0.40 -11.66 -2.92
N PRO A 175 -0.88 -12.44 -1.95
CA PRO A 175 -1.79 -11.92 -0.94
C PRO A 175 -1.05 -11.14 0.16
N THR A 176 -1.82 -10.73 1.17
CA THR A 176 -1.39 -9.85 2.26
C THR A 176 -0.23 -10.40 3.07
N ASP A 177 -0.34 -11.66 3.52
CA ASP A 177 0.61 -12.25 4.48
C ASP A 177 2.05 -12.29 3.94
N PRO A 178 2.34 -12.85 2.75
CA PRO A 178 3.70 -12.83 2.19
C PRO A 178 4.33 -11.43 2.16
N ASN A 179 3.58 -10.43 1.69
CA ASN A 179 4.08 -9.05 1.60
C ASN A 179 4.29 -8.41 2.98
N ARG A 180 3.46 -8.77 3.97
CA ARG A 180 3.64 -8.34 5.36
C ARG A 180 4.93 -8.91 5.94
N TYR A 181 5.28 -10.15 5.58
CA TYR A 181 6.49 -10.81 6.08
C TYR A 181 7.73 -10.14 5.50
N TYR A 182 7.71 -9.84 4.19
CA TYR A 182 8.74 -9.03 3.55
C TYR A 182 8.89 -7.65 4.19
N MET A 183 7.79 -6.98 4.55
CA MET A 183 7.88 -5.68 5.22
C MET A 183 8.57 -5.77 6.58
N PHE A 184 8.28 -6.80 7.38
CA PHE A 184 8.83 -6.91 8.73
C PHE A 184 10.21 -7.57 8.80
N ALA A 185 10.55 -8.41 7.84
CA ALA A 185 11.74 -9.26 7.94
C ALA A 185 12.58 -9.33 6.67
N GLY A 186 12.22 -8.60 5.61
CA GLY A 186 12.97 -8.60 4.35
C GLY A 186 12.89 -9.90 3.56
N GLY A 187 12.04 -10.85 3.98
CA GLY A 187 11.88 -12.14 3.33
C GLY A 187 10.66 -12.90 3.84
N ASP A 188 10.28 -13.90 3.06
CA ASP A 188 9.20 -14.85 3.36
C ASP A 188 9.76 -16.27 3.23
N ASP A 189 10.49 -16.71 4.28
CA ASP A 189 11.16 -18.02 4.37
C ASP A 189 11.81 -18.54 3.05
N PRO A 190 12.69 -17.77 2.38
CA PRO A 190 13.28 -18.19 1.11
C PRO A 190 14.11 -19.49 1.25
N ASP A 191 14.66 -19.73 2.44
CA ASP A 191 15.45 -20.92 2.78
C ASP A 191 14.59 -22.15 3.14
N ARG A 192 13.26 -22.00 3.20
CA ARG A 192 12.28 -23.05 3.54
C ARG A 192 12.48 -23.70 4.91
N LYS A 193 13.10 -23.01 5.85
CA LYS A 193 13.38 -23.55 7.19
C LYS A 193 12.12 -23.62 8.07
N GLY A 194 11.06 -22.88 7.72
CA GLY A 194 9.75 -22.87 8.36
C GLY A 194 8.64 -23.57 7.60
N GLY A 195 8.94 -24.23 6.46
CA GLY A 195 7.94 -24.87 5.61
C GLY A 195 7.77 -24.23 4.23
N GLY A 196 8.59 -23.24 3.90
CA GLY A 196 8.65 -22.62 2.57
C GLY A 196 8.06 -21.21 2.53
N PRO A 197 8.28 -20.49 1.41
CA PRO A 197 7.65 -19.18 1.25
C PRO A 197 6.14 -19.32 1.36
N ASP A 198 5.52 -18.44 2.13
CA ASP A 198 4.08 -18.39 2.22
C ASP A 198 3.52 -17.84 0.91
N LEU A 199 2.43 -18.44 0.43
CA LEU A 199 1.78 -18.04 -0.81
C LEU A 199 0.30 -17.69 -0.57
N TRP A 200 -0.12 -17.72 0.69
CA TRP A 200 -1.52 -17.68 1.11
C TRP A 200 -1.69 -16.78 2.34
N ASN A 201 -2.91 -16.33 2.60
CA ASN A 201 -3.26 -15.73 3.88
C ASN A 201 -3.61 -16.84 4.87
N GLY A 202 -2.72 -17.09 5.82
CA GLY A 202 -2.88 -18.14 6.82
C GLY A 202 -2.36 -17.80 8.20
N GLU A 203 -1.77 -16.60 8.37
CA GLU A 203 -1.23 -16.07 9.62
C GLU A 203 -0.37 -17.09 10.37
N LYS A 204 0.40 -17.90 9.64
CA LYS A 204 1.17 -19.02 10.22
C LYS A 204 2.22 -18.56 11.23
N GLY A 205 2.50 -17.26 11.26
CA GLY A 205 3.59 -16.66 12.02
C GLY A 205 4.94 -16.99 11.40
N TYR A 206 5.97 -16.28 11.85
CA TYR A 206 7.34 -16.44 11.36
C TYR A 206 8.20 -16.85 12.53
N TRP A 207 9.16 -17.73 12.28
CA TRP A 207 10.08 -18.23 13.30
C TRP A 207 11.40 -17.44 13.31
N TRP A 208 11.58 -16.49 12.40
CA TRP A 208 12.75 -15.63 12.26
C TRP A 208 12.48 -14.24 12.84
N SER A 209 13.55 -13.57 13.30
CA SER A 209 13.46 -12.22 13.89
C SER A 209 12.88 -11.22 12.91
N THR A 210 12.04 -10.32 13.42
CA THR A 210 11.55 -9.17 12.66
C THR A 210 12.31 -7.90 13.04
N TYR A 211 12.36 -6.92 12.14
CA TYR A 211 13.01 -5.62 12.37
C TYR A 211 12.58 -4.92 13.69
N PRO A 212 11.31 -4.97 14.14
CA PRO A 212 10.89 -4.42 15.43
C PRO A 212 11.41 -5.19 16.66
N GLU A 213 11.78 -6.46 16.50
CA GLU A 213 12.17 -7.39 17.57
C GLU A 213 13.68 -7.42 17.83
N GLU A 214 14.46 -6.67 17.05
CA GLU A 214 15.90 -6.50 17.25
C GLU A 214 16.25 -5.08 17.74
N PRO A 215 16.06 -4.72 19.03
CA PRO A 215 16.43 -3.41 19.58
C PRO A 215 17.94 -3.09 19.57
N GLY A 216 18.80 -3.92 18.94
CA GLY A 216 20.25 -3.77 19.04
C GLY A 216 21.12 -4.37 17.92
N GLU A 217 20.56 -5.07 16.92
CA GLU A 217 21.37 -5.76 15.89
C GLU A 217 21.72 -4.91 14.68
N SER A 218 21.09 -3.75 14.47
CA SER A 218 21.58 -2.73 13.52
C SER A 218 22.95 -2.13 13.88
N ARG A 219 23.52 -2.51 15.05
CA ARG A 219 24.88 -2.15 15.46
C ARG A 219 25.86 -3.33 15.50
N ARG A 220 25.45 -4.58 15.22
CA ARG A 220 26.25 -5.78 15.50
C ARG A 220 26.34 -6.86 14.42
N GLU A 221 25.73 -6.71 13.24
CA GLU A 221 26.03 -7.64 12.12
C GLU A 221 27.35 -7.32 11.40
N LEU A 222 28.44 -7.44 12.17
CA LEU A 222 29.78 -7.77 11.65
C LEU A 222 30.40 -9.01 12.31
N GLU A 223 29.84 -9.61 13.37
CA GLU A 223 30.51 -10.75 14.05
C GLU A 223 29.53 -11.80 14.64
N GLY A 224 29.23 -12.84 13.84
CA GLY A 224 29.15 -14.28 14.21
C GLY A 224 28.30 -14.85 15.37
N LEU A 225 27.17 -15.49 15.01
CA LEU A 225 26.53 -16.73 15.57
C LEU A 225 26.07 -16.74 17.07
N PRO A 226 25.39 -17.81 17.58
CA PRO A 226 24.01 -18.28 17.34
C PRO A 226 23.17 -18.44 18.66
N GLY A 227 21.82 -18.50 18.60
CA GLY A 227 21.02 -19.20 19.64
C GLY A 227 19.66 -18.63 20.10
N HIS A 228 18.60 -19.37 19.72
CA HIS A 228 17.28 -19.63 20.36
C HIS A 228 16.60 -18.67 21.36
N TRP A 229 15.35 -18.29 21.06
CA TRP A 229 14.32 -18.01 22.08
C TRP A 229 12.88 -18.37 21.62
N ARG A 230 11.98 -18.66 22.59
CA ARG A 230 10.60 -19.16 22.41
C ARG A 230 9.58 -18.00 22.38
N GLY A 231 8.92 -17.78 21.25
CA GLY A 231 7.93 -16.71 21.08
C GLY A 231 6.71 -16.78 22.04
N PRO A 232 6.10 -15.64 22.39
CA PRO A 232 4.84 -15.59 23.12
C PRO A 232 3.65 -15.83 22.19
N ARG A 233 2.63 -16.49 22.74
CA ARG A 233 1.40 -16.90 22.05
C ARG A 233 0.67 -15.69 21.46
N SER A 234 0.23 -15.85 20.22
CA SER A 234 -0.78 -15.03 19.58
C SER A 234 -1.99 -14.84 20.50
N GLY A 235 -2.31 -13.58 20.76
CA GLY A 235 -3.61 -13.15 21.25
C GLY A 235 -4.18 -12.22 20.21
N ALA A 236 -5.08 -12.75 19.40
CA ALA A 236 -5.95 -11.98 18.53
C ALA A 236 -6.85 -11.06 19.38
N LEU A 237 -6.98 -9.80 18.94
CA LEU A 237 -8.16 -8.92 18.87
C LEU A 237 -7.73 -7.44 18.82
#